data_AF-W1YK96-F1
#
_entry.id   AF-W1YK96-F1
#
_cell.length_a   1.000
_cell.length_b   1.000
_cell.length_c   1.000
_cell.angle_alpha   90.00
_cell.angle_beta   90.00
_cell.angle_gamma   90.00
#
_symmetry.space_group_name_H-M   'P 1'
#
loop_
_entity.id
_entity.type
_entity.pdbx_description
1 polymer ?
#
loop_
_entity_poly.entity_id
_entity_poly.type
_entity_poly.pdbx_seq_one_letter_code
_entity_poly.pdbx_strand_id
1 'polypeptide(L)' 'RTTPNGAERDALMHQAEKMIFDEALVMPLYFTTQPYVTNGSIQNYFWTTLGLVDFKKAYK' A
#
# COMPACT_ATOMS: atom_id res chain seq x y z
N ARG A 1 19.07 -8.83 -2.07
CA ARG A 1 18.58 -8.52 -0.70
C ARG A 1 19.57 -9.13 0.27
N THR A 2 20.25 -8.31 1.06
CA THR A 2 21.45 -8.70 1.83
C THR A 2 21.13 -9.29 3.21
N THR A 3 20.00 -8.96 3.82
CA THR A 3 19.53 -9.58 5.07
C THR A 3 18.14 -10.22 4.92
N PRO A 4 17.95 -11.48 5.39
CA PRO A 4 16.64 -12.11 5.45
C PRO A 4 15.83 -11.71 6.70
N ASN A 5 16.45 -11.05 7.70
CA ASN A 5 15.81 -10.68 8.95
C ASN A 5 14.78 -9.56 8.75
N GLY A 6 13.52 -9.78 9.14
CA GLY A 6 12.45 -8.79 9.01
C GLY A 6 12.69 -7.52 9.81
N ALA A 7 13.02 -7.67 11.10
CA ALA A 7 13.20 -6.53 12.00
C ALA A 7 14.36 -5.61 11.56
N GLU A 8 15.42 -6.20 11.02
CA GLU A 8 16.56 -5.44 10.48
C GLU A 8 16.15 -4.63 9.24
N ARG A 9 15.33 -5.21 8.34
CA ARG A 9 14.82 -4.47 7.19
C ARG A 9 13.91 -3.31 7.59
N ASP A 10 13.06 -3.51 8.59
CA ASP A 10 12.15 -2.48 9.06
C ASP A 10 12.92 -1.32 9.71
N ALA A 11 13.98 -1.64 10.49
CA ALA A 11 14.88 -0.62 11.04
C ALA A 11 15.60 0.18 9.95
N LEU A 12 16.12 -0.48 8.90
CA LEU A 12 16.76 0.18 7.76
C LEU A 12 15.78 1.06 6.97
N MET A 13 14.52 0.61 6.83
CA MET A 13 13.47 1.37 6.17
C MET A 13 13.17 2.67 6.94
N HIS A 14 13.01 2.60 8.27
CA HIS A 14 12.79 3.81 9.09
C HIS A 14 13.99 4.76 9.07
N GLN A 15 15.21 4.26 9.00
CA GLN A 15 16.39 5.10 8.82
C GLN A 15 16.34 5.85 7.49
N ALA A 16 15.91 5.19 6.41
CA ALA A 16 15.74 5.82 5.10
C ALA A 16 14.62 6.88 5.10
N GLU A 17 13.48 6.59 5.72
CA GLU A 17 12.39 7.56 5.90
C GLU A 17 12.87 8.82 6.61
N LYS A 18 13.66 8.67 7.68
CA LYS A 18 14.25 9.81 8.40
C LYS A 18 15.14 10.67 7.51
N MET A 19 16.03 10.07 6.72
CA MET A 19 16.93 10.81 5.82
C MET A 19 16.12 11.63 4.79
N ILE A 20 15.05 11.05 4.24
CA ILE A 20 14.16 11.72 3.29
C ILE A 20 13.49 12.97 3.91
N PHE A 21 13.05 12.86 5.16
CA PHE A 21 12.38 13.97 5.85
C PHE A 21 13.36 15.04 6.36
N ASP A 22 14.54 14.65 6.85
CA ASP A 22 15.56 15.60 7.30
C ASP A 22 16.02 16.51 6.16
N GLU A 23 16.15 15.97 4.95
CA GLU A 23 16.54 16.71 3.74
C GLU A 23 15.35 17.41 3.05
N ALA A 24 14.13 17.26 3.59
CA ALA A 24 12.88 17.81 3.04
C ALA A 24 12.68 17.50 1.54
N LEU A 25 13.14 16.34 1.07
CA LEU A 25 13.06 15.95 -0.34
C LEU A 25 11.60 15.75 -0.80
N VAL A 26 10.75 15.27 0.11
CA VAL A 26 9.31 15.15 -0.10
C VAL A 26 8.55 15.47 1.18
N MET A 27 7.33 16.00 1.02
CA MET A 27 6.40 16.27 2.12
C MET A 27 5.13 15.44 1.92
N PRO A 28 4.93 14.34 2.67
CA PRO A 28 3.72 13.55 2.60
C PRO A 28 2.51 14.38 3.04
N LEU A 29 1.45 14.40 2.25
CA LEU A 29 0.22 15.15 2.56
C LEU A 29 -0.85 14.26 3.19
N TYR A 30 -1.07 13.06 2.63
CA TYR A 30 -2.04 12.08 3.11
C TYR A 30 -1.80 10.72 2.46
N PHE A 31 -2.33 9.67 3.10
CA PHE A 31 -2.45 8.35 2.47
C PHE A 31 -3.67 8.31 1.56
N THR A 32 -3.50 7.81 0.34
CA THR A 32 -4.57 7.76 -0.66
C THR A 32 -5.56 6.63 -0.37
N THR A 33 -6.85 6.92 -0.51
CA THR A 33 -7.88 5.89 -0.65
C THR A 33 -8.19 5.66 -2.13
N GLN A 34 -8.71 4.48 -2.47
CA GLN A 34 -9.12 4.15 -3.83
C GLN A 34 -10.65 3.96 -3.86
N PRO A 35 -11.42 5.07 -4.00
CA PRO A 35 -12.86 4.98 -4.09
C PRO A 35 -13.27 4.26 -5.37
N TYR A 36 -14.29 3.42 -5.29
CA TYR A 36 -14.78 2.65 -6.43
C TYR A 36 -16.25 2.36 -6.32
N VAL A 37 -16.92 2.48 -7.46
CA VAL A 37 -18.37 2.33 -7.58
C VAL A 37 -18.65 1.05 -8.35
N THR A 38 -19.48 0.18 -7.79
CA THR A 38 -19.96 -1.03 -8.47
C THR A 38 -21.45 -1.01 -8.67
N ASN A 39 -21.90 -1.77 -9.66
CA ASN A 39 -23.30 -2.18 -9.71
C ASN A 39 -23.62 -3.01 -8.44
N GLY A 40 -24.74 -2.72 -7.79
CA GLY A 40 -25.19 -3.42 -6.58
C GLY A 40 -25.47 -4.91 -6.77
N SER A 41 -25.55 -5.41 -8.01
CA SER A 41 -25.62 -6.85 -8.28
C SER A 41 -24.28 -7.56 -8.15
N ILE A 42 -23.14 -6.86 -8.26
CA ILE A 42 -21.83 -7.51 -8.26
C ILE A 42 -21.36 -7.74 -6.83
N GLN A 43 -21.06 -9.00 -6.50
CA GLN A 43 -20.61 -9.42 -5.18
C GLN A 43 -19.20 -10.02 -5.23
N ASN A 44 -18.56 -10.09 -4.05
CA ASN A 44 -17.33 -10.85 -3.81
C ASN A 44 -16.09 -10.42 -4.65
N TYR A 45 -16.00 -9.12 -4.94
CA TYR A 45 -14.75 -8.47 -5.34
C TYR A 45 -14.05 -7.89 -4.11
N PHE A 46 -12.73 -7.69 -4.16
CA PHE A 46 -11.99 -7.09 -3.05
C PHE A 46 -10.80 -6.24 -3.53
N TRP A 47 -10.36 -5.34 -2.66
CA TRP A 47 -9.14 -4.57 -2.86
C TRP A 47 -7.95 -5.34 -2.29
N THR A 48 -6.92 -5.51 -3.11
CA THR A 48 -5.63 -5.99 -2.64
C THR A 48 -4.93 -4.90 -1.81
N THR A 49 -4.02 -5.30 -0.93
CA THR A 49 -3.19 -4.35 -0.14
C THR A 49 -2.31 -3.44 -1.00
N LEU A 50 -2.10 -3.80 -2.29
CA LEU A 50 -1.38 -2.99 -3.27
C LEU A 50 -2.29 -2.07 -4.08
N GLY A 51 -3.59 -2.00 -3.77
CA GLY A 51 -4.52 -1.09 -4.43
C GLY A 51 -4.98 -1.54 -5.83
N LEU A 52 -5.06 -2.85 -6.05
CA LEU A 52 -5.68 -3.42 -7.25
C LEU A 52 -7.02 -4.07 -6.86
N VAL A 53 -8.05 -3.92 -7.69
CA VAL A 53 -9.30 -4.68 -7.54
C VAL A 53 -9.11 -6.09 -8.07
N ASP A 54 -9.42 -7.09 -7.25
CA ASP A 54 -9.43 -8.49 -7.65
C ASP A 54 -10.88 -8.95 -7.89
N PHE A 55 -11.12 -9.47 -9.09
CA PHE A 55 -12.41 -10.00 -9.56
C PHE A 55 -12.44 -11.53 -9.69
N LYS A 56 -11.38 -12.25 -9.30
CA LYS A 56 -11.29 -13.72 -9.48
C LYS A 56 -12.44 -14.48 -8.82
N LYS A 57 -13.02 -13.92 -7.76
CA LYS A 57 -14.14 -14.50 -7.02
C LYS A 57 -15.46 -13.74 -7.22
N ALA A 58 -15.47 -12.74 -8.09
CA ALA A 58 -16.62 -11.89 -8.29
C ALA A 58 -17.69 -12.58 -9.14
N TYR A 59 -18.95 -12.31 -8.82
CA TYR A 59 -20.10 -12.82 -9.57
C TYR A 59 -21.25 -11.82 -9.53
N LYS A 60 -22.28 -12.06 -10.35
CA LYS A 60 -23.51 -11.27 -10.43
C LYS A 60 -24.62 -11.90 -9.58
#